data_AF-A0A378B5W5-F1
#
_entry.id   AF-A0A378B5W5-F1
#
_cell.length_a   1.000
_cell.length_b   1.000
_cell.length_c   1.000
_cell.angle_alpha   90.00
_cell.angle_beta   90.00
_cell.angle_gamma   90.00
#
_symmetry.space_group_name_H-M   'P 1'
#
loop_
_entity.id
_entity.type
_entity.pdbx_description
1 polymer ?
#
loop_
_entity_poly.entity_id
_entity_poly.type
_entity_poly.pdbx_seq_one_letter_code
_entity_poly.pdbx_strand_id
1 'polypeptide(L)' 'MDMGIVNAGQLAIYDDLPGELRDAVEDVILNRRDDSTERLLSWRKNIAAAKRTTARMPSRRSGAPGK' A
#
# COMPACT_ATOMS: atom_id res chain seq x y z
N MET A 1 23.13 3.02 -3.20
CA MET A 1 22.49 4.33 -2.97
C MET A 1 22.59 4.60 -1.49
N ASP A 2 23.19 5.73 -1.10
CA ASP A 2 23.47 6.03 0.33
C ASP A 2 22.43 6.97 0.97
N MET A 3 21.73 7.77 0.17
CA MET A 3 20.68 8.70 0.64
C MET A 3 19.61 8.93 -0.44
N GLY A 4 18.35 9.14 -0.04
CA GLY A 4 17.23 9.46 -0.94
C GLY A 4 16.08 10.18 -0.24
N ILE A 5 15.31 10.97 -1.00
CA ILE A 5 14.10 11.65 -0.49
C ILE A 5 12.95 10.64 -0.52
N VAL A 6 12.43 10.29 0.66
CA VAL A 6 11.43 9.23 0.84
C VAL A 6 10.33 9.65 1.81
N ASN A 7 9.18 8.97 1.74
CA ASN A 7 8.18 9.04 2.80
C ASN A 7 8.48 7.94 3.85
N ALA A 8 9.13 8.31 4.95
CA ALA A 8 9.57 7.36 5.98
C ALA A 8 8.42 6.55 6.62
N GLY A 9 7.21 7.12 6.73
CA GLY A 9 6.06 6.45 7.34
C GLY A 9 5.38 5.40 6.45
N GLN A 10 5.78 5.29 5.18
CA GLN A 10 5.16 4.39 4.18
C GLN A 10 6.17 3.46 3.50
N LEU A 11 7.39 3.35 4.05
CA LEU A 11 8.37 2.39 3.56
C LEU A 11 8.00 0.98 4.06
N ALA A 12 7.62 0.11 3.12
CA ALA A 12 7.43 -1.30 3.40
C ALA A 12 8.77 -2.05 3.38
N ILE A 13 8.93 -3.04 4.25
CA ILE A 13 10.07 -3.96 4.20
C ILE A 13 9.86 -4.88 2.98
N TYR A 14 10.88 -4.96 2.15
CA TYR A 14 10.81 -5.69 0.88
C TYR A 14 10.56 -7.19 1.06
N ASP A 15 11.14 -7.81 2.10
CA ASP A 15 10.98 -9.24 2.41
C ASP A 15 9.57 -9.60 2.89
N ASP A 16 8.86 -8.64 3.50
CA ASP A 16 7.47 -8.83 3.96
C ASP A 16 6.45 -8.67 2.82
N LEU A 17 6.90 -8.28 1.63
CA LEU A 17 6.04 -8.06 0.48
C LEU A 17 5.58 -9.42 -0.10
N PRO A 18 4.28 -9.60 -0.39
CA PRO A 18 3.79 -10.81 -1.05
C PRO A 18 4.57 -11.08 -2.34
N GLY A 19 5.07 -12.32 -2.51
CA GLY A 19 5.96 -12.67 -3.62
C GLY A 19 5.41 -12.28 -5.01
N GLU A 20 4.14 -12.58 -5.27
CA GLU A 20 3.52 -12.21 -6.56
C GLU A 20 3.47 -10.69 -6.81
N LEU A 21 3.24 -9.89 -5.76
CA LEU A 21 3.25 -8.43 -5.88
C LEU A 21 4.67 -7.92 -6.12
N ARG A 22 5.64 -8.48 -5.40
CA ARG A 22 7.06 -8.14 -5.55
C ARG A 22 7.53 -8.42 -6.98
N ASP A 23 7.25 -9.61 -7.49
CA ASP A 23 7.65 -10.01 -8.84
C ASP A 23 7.01 -9.09 -9.90
N ALA A 24 5.72 -8.74 -9.74
CA ALA A 24 5.03 -7.83 -10.64
C ALA A 24 5.59 -6.39 -10.59
N VAL A 25 5.98 -5.90 -9.40
CA VAL A 25 6.61 -4.57 -9.24
C VAL A 25 8.01 -4.55 -9.86
N GLU A 26 8.81 -5.60 -9.64
CA GLU A 26 10.13 -5.71 -10.24
C GLU A 26 10.10 -5.81 -11.77
N ASP A 27 9.12 -6.52 -12.33
CA ASP A 27 8.94 -6.59 -13.78
C ASP A 27 8.80 -5.20 -14.42
N VAL A 28 8.13 -4.27 -13.71
CA VAL A 28 7.98 -2.87 -14.12
C VAL A 28 9.26 -2.07 -13.90
N ILE A 29 9.84 -2.11 -12.70
CA ILE A 29 11.03 -1.30 -12.34
C ILE A 29 12.25 -1.69 -13.20
N LEU A 30 12.42 -2.99 -13.44
CA LEU A 30 13.54 -3.54 -14.20
C LEU A 30 13.23 -3.72 -15.68
N ASN A 31 12.02 -3.38 -16.13
CA ASN A 31 11.55 -3.52 -17.51
C ASN A 31 11.86 -4.91 -18.13
N ARG A 32 11.55 -5.98 -17.38
CA ARG A 32 11.88 -7.37 -17.79
C ARG A 32 10.95 -7.92 -18.88
N ARG A 33 9.75 -7.36 -19.02
CA ARG A 33 8.68 -7.83 -19.90
C ARG A 33 7.82 -6.67 -20.40
N ASP A 34 7.29 -6.83 -21.60
CA ASP A 34 6.44 -5.84 -22.27
C ASP A 34 5.03 -5.73 -21.63
N ASP A 35 4.55 -6.79 -20.97
CA ASP A 35 3.23 -6.87 -20.32
C ASP A 35 3.25 -6.50 -18.82
N SER A 36 4.38 -6.00 -18.31
CA SER A 36 4.62 -5.72 -16.89
C SER A 36 3.56 -4.80 -16.25
N THR A 37 3.14 -3.75 -16.96
CA THR A 37 2.12 -2.80 -16.48
C THR A 37 0.76 -3.46 -16.27
N GLU A 38 0.32 -4.30 -17.22
CA GLU A 38 -0.97 -4.99 -17.15
C GLU A 38 -1.01 -6.01 -16.01
N ARG A 39 0.10 -6.74 -15.80
CA ARG A 39 0.24 -7.68 -14.67
C ARG A 39 0.12 -6.97 -13.32
N LEU A 40 0.81 -5.84 -13.14
CA LEU A 40 0.71 -5.07 -11.90
C LEU A 40 -0.71 -4.54 -11.67
N LEU A 41 -1.36 -4.05 -12.74
CA LEU A 41 -2.75 -3.57 -12.67
C LEU A 41 -3.76 -4.68 -12.36
N SER A 42 -3.52 -5.90 -12.82
CA SER A 42 -4.38 -7.05 -12.50
C SER A 42 -4.43 -7.33 -11.00
N TRP A 43 -3.31 -7.11 -10.30
CA TRP A 43 -3.18 -7.32 -8.85
C TRP A 43 -3.93 -6.28 -8.01
N ARG A 44 -4.23 -5.09 -8.58
CA ARG A 44 -5.02 -4.02 -7.92
C ARG A 44 -6.35 -4.51 -7.34
N LYS A 45 -7.00 -5.47 -8.02
CA LYS A 45 -8.29 -6.04 -7.58
C LYS A 45 -8.17 -6.71 -6.20
N ASN A 46 -7.01 -7.27 -5.89
CA ASN A 46 -6.75 -7.99 -4.64
C ASN A 46 -6.48 -7.02 -3.47
N ILE A 47 -5.79 -5.89 -3.73
CA ILE A 47 -5.42 -4.92 -2.68
C ILE A 47 -6.60 -4.04 -2.23
N ALA A 48 -7.52 -3.68 -3.14
CA ALA A 48 -8.68 -2.86 -2.80
C ALA A 48 -9.61 -3.53 -1.75
N ALA A 49 -9.60 -4.87 -1.69
CA ALA A 49 -10.34 -5.63 -0.67
C ALA A 49 -9.66 -5.56 0.71
N ALA A 50 -8.33 -5.46 0.76
CA ALA A 50 -7.55 -5.50 2.00
C ALA A 50 -7.60 -4.18 2.81
N LYS A 51 -7.84 -3.03 2.16
CA LYS A 51 -7.80 -1.70 2.81
C LYS A 51 -9.05 -1.28 3.59
N ARG A 52 -10.07 -2.14 3.78
CA ARG A 52 -11.33 -1.75 4.46
C ARG A 52 -11.34 -1.88 6.00
N THR A 53 -10.25 -2.29 6.66
CA THR A 53 -10.34 -2.68 8.09
C THR A 53 -9.95 -1.61 9.12
N THR A 54 -9.41 -0.44 8.75
CA THR A 54 -8.90 0.52 9.77
C THR A 54 -9.51 1.93 9.79
N ALA A 55 -10.66 2.17 9.14
CA ALA A 55 -11.36 3.45 9.26
C ALA A 55 -12.80 3.28 9.75
N ARG A 56 -12.98 2.84 11.00
CA ARG A 56 -14.21 3.14 11.76
C ARG A 56 -13.92 3.32 13.24
N MET A 57 -13.41 4.49 13.59
CA MET A 57 -13.51 5.03 14.94
C MET A 57 -14.57 6.14 14.94
N PRO A 58 -15.82 5.88 15.38
CA PRO A 58 -16.77 6.94 15.65
C PRO A 58 -16.44 7.54 17.03
N SER A 59 -15.88 8.74 17.08
CA SER A 59 -15.71 9.45 18.35
C SER A 59 -17.07 9.97 18.84
N ARG A 60 -17.82 9.12 19.55
CA ARG A 60 -18.86 9.57 20.49
C ARG A 60 -18.21 9.89 21.84
N ARG A 61 -18.22 11.18 22.18
CA ARG A 61 -18.55 11.72 23.52
C ARG A 61 -19.31 13.02 23.21
N SER A 62 -20.63 13.15 23.31
CA SER A 62 -21.56 12.91 24.43
C SER A 62 -21.18 13.62 25.73
N GLY A 63 -21.80 14.80 25.93
CA GLY A 63 -22.15 15.45 27.21
C GLY A 63 -21.02 16.26 27.87
N ALA A 64 -21.02 17.60 27.90
CA ALA A 64 -21.94 18.56 28.60
C ALA A 64 -21.29 19.07 29.92
N PRO A 65 -21.77 20.12 30.63
CA PRO A 65 -22.57 21.32 30.28
C PRO A 65 -21.98 22.65 30.86
N GLY A 66 -22.53 23.80 30.43
CA GLY A 66 -22.87 24.89 31.36
C GLY A 66 -21.85 25.98 31.68
N LYS A 67 -22.28 27.21 31.36
CA LYS A 67 -21.76 28.55 31.70
C LYS A 67 -20.65 29.11 30.81
#